data_AF-A0A9W9IKL4-F1
#
_entry.id   AF-A0A9W9IKL4-F1
#
_cell.length_a   1.000
_cell.length_b   1.000
_cell.length_c   1.000
_cell.angle_alpha   90.00
_cell.angle_beta   90.00
_cell.angle_gamma   90.00
#
_symmetry.space_group_name_H-M   'P 1'
#
loop_
_entity.id
_entity.type
_entity.pdbx_description
1 polymer ?
#
loop_
_entity_poly.entity_id
_entity_poly.type
_entity_poly.pdbx_seq_one_letter_code
_entity_poly.pdbx_strand_id
1 'polypeptide(L)'
;MFRLFRYCYRTWKDGAVAFRHELIEISKDWAALGFAGSCPFPLSSAEEMVLRRKEYRCFEAAQNLKRDLSSLLDVAPDGWVPPEGWEAAKMGNKEMFEGMLEAVLTNKDPDDDEPIRSERDLRNIWPFDLPEK
;
A
#
# COMPACT_ATOMS: atom_id res chain seq x y z
N MET A 1 18.29 -3.02 6.90
CA MET A 1 18.23 -4.15 7.86
C MET A 1 17.22 -3.99 9.02
N PHE A 2 16.73 -2.78 9.35
CA PHE A 2 15.75 -2.61 10.46
C PHE A 2 14.26 -2.65 10.06
N ARG A 3 13.95 -2.70 8.77
CA ARG A 3 12.56 -2.60 8.28
C ARG A 3 11.74 -3.86 8.54
N LEU A 4 12.35 -5.04 8.62
CA LEU A 4 11.65 -6.29 8.98
C LEU A 4 10.87 -6.14 10.31
N PHE A 5 11.53 -5.62 11.34
CA PHE A 5 10.91 -5.39 12.65
C PHE A 5 9.85 -4.29 12.64
N ARG A 6 9.87 -3.39 11.64
CA ARG A 6 8.82 -2.39 11.46
C ARG A 6 7.50 -3.01 10.98
N TYR A 7 7.57 -4.10 10.21
CA TYR A 7 6.38 -4.70 9.60
C TYR A 7 5.90 -5.97 10.32
N CYS A 8 6.78 -6.71 11.01
CA CYS A 8 6.43 -8.00 11.61
C CYS A 8 5.29 -7.92 12.62
N TYR A 9 5.22 -6.86 13.43
CA TYR A 9 4.17 -6.69 14.46
C TYR A 9 2.87 -6.10 13.90
N ARG A 10 2.85 -5.64 12.64
CA ARG A 10 1.67 -5.03 12.00
C ARG A 10 1.06 -5.90 10.91
N THR A 11 1.49 -7.15 10.77
CA THR A 11 0.97 -8.07 9.74
C THR A 11 -0.52 -8.33 9.88
N TRP A 12 -1.07 -8.27 11.10
CA TRP A 12 -2.51 -8.38 11.36
C TRP A 12 -3.31 -7.13 10.96
N LYS A 13 -2.66 -5.96 10.91
CA LYS A 13 -3.29 -4.66 10.63
C LYS A 13 -3.10 -4.21 9.19
N ASP A 14 -1.88 -4.27 8.69
CA ASP A 14 -1.51 -3.79 7.34
C ASP A 14 -1.30 -4.94 6.34
N GLY A 15 -1.46 -6.19 6.79
CA GLY A 15 -1.20 -7.39 5.99
C GLY A 15 0.27 -7.81 5.97
N ALA A 16 0.53 -9.01 5.44
CA ALA A 16 1.86 -9.61 5.42
C ALA A 16 2.73 -9.18 4.23
N VAL A 17 2.24 -8.30 3.35
CA VAL A 17 2.90 -7.95 2.08
C VAL A 17 4.28 -7.32 2.30
N ALA A 18 4.36 -6.26 3.11
CA ALA A 18 5.62 -5.60 3.40
C ALA A 18 6.59 -6.51 4.17
N PHE A 19 6.08 -7.29 5.12
CA PHE A 19 6.88 -8.26 5.86
C PHE A 19 7.49 -9.32 4.92
N ARG A 20 6.70 -9.86 3.98
CA ARG A 20 7.16 -10.80 2.97
C ARG A 20 8.21 -10.18 2.05
N HIS A 21 8.03 -8.93 1.63
CA HIS A 21 9.01 -8.21 0.83
C HIS A 21 10.36 -8.11 1.56
N GLU A 22 10.37 -7.73 2.84
CA GLU A 22 11.60 -7.67 3.63
C GLU A 22 12.28 -9.04 3.79
N LEU A 23 11.52 -10.13 3.96
CA LEU A 23 12.08 -11.50 4.00
C LEU A 23 12.75 -11.88 2.67
N ILE A 24 12.16 -11.48 1.55
CA ILE A 24 12.73 -11.70 0.22
C ILE A 24 14.04 -10.95 0.05
N GLU A 25 14.10 -9.67 0.43
CA GLU A 25 15.33 -8.87 0.35
C GLU A 25 16.43 -9.46 1.25
N ILE A 26 16.08 -9.89 2.47
CA ILE A 26 17.00 -10.62 3.37
C ILE A 26 17.51 -11.90 2.72
N SER A 27 16.64 -12.66 2.04
CA SER A 27 17.06 -13.88 1.37
C SER A 27 18.00 -13.61 0.19
N LYS A 28 17.81 -12.53 -0.56
CA LYS A 28 18.71 -12.14 -1.67
C LYS A 28 20.09 -11.73 -1.15
N ASP A 29 20.11 -10.97 -0.06
CA ASP A 29 21.33 -10.40 0.49
C ASP A 29 21.96 -11.27 1.59
N TRP A 30 21.45 -12.49 1.82
CA TRP A 30 21.82 -13.34 2.97
C TRP A 30 23.33 -13.44 3.23
N ALA A 31 24.09 -13.75 2.18
CA ALA A 31 25.55 -13.84 2.26
C ALA A 31 26.22 -12.47 2.45
N ALA A 32 25.71 -11.43 1.78
CA ALA A 32 26.22 -10.06 1.91
C ALA A 32 25.95 -9.47 3.30
N LEU A 33 24.89 -9.91 3.98
CA LEU A 33 24.56 -9.57 5.36
C LEU A 33 25.43 -10.31 6.39
N GLY A 34 26.30 -11.22 5.94
CA GLY A 34 27.23 -11.97 6.79
C GLY A 34 26.58 -13.12 7.56
N PHE A 35 25.40 -13.58 7.15
CA PHE A 35 24.73 -14.70 7.81
C PHE A 35 25.33 -16.04 7.41
N ALA A 36 25.47 -16.92 8.39
CA ALA A 36 26.01 -18.27 8.20
C ALA A 36 24.94 -19.24 7.68
N GLY A 37 25.39 -20.26 6.95
CA GLY A 37 24.52 -21.32 6.42
C GLY A 37 23.61 -20.85 5.28
N SER A 38 22.68 -21.71 4.88
CA SER A 38 21.66 -21.38 3.89
C SER A 38 20.54 -20.55 4.52
N CYS A 39 20.01 -19.59 3.76
CA CYS A 39 18.82 -18.84 4.15
C CYS A 39 17.64 -19.80 4.44
N PRO A 40 16.95 -19.68 5.58
CA PRO A 40 15.78 -20.51 5.89
C PRO A 40 14.53 -20.11 5.08
N PHE A 41 14.58 -18.98 4.38
CA PHE A 41 13.51 -18.47 3.52
C PHE A 41 13.94 -18.64 2.06
N PRO A 42 13.60 -19.73 1.38
CA PRO A 42 14.00 -19.92 -0.02
C PRO A 42 13.30 -18.88 -0.91
N LEU A 43 14.03 -18.39 -1.93
CA LEU A 43 13.43 -17.54 -2.95
C LEU A 43 12.41 -18.34 -3.77
N SER A 44 11.26 -17.71 -4.00
CA SER A 44 10.17 -18.20 -4.85
C SER A 44 10.54 -18.21 -6.34
N SER A 45 9.69 -18.80 -7.18
CA SER A 45 9.89 -18.78 -8.64
C SER A 45 9.93 -17.35 -9.20
N ALA A 46 10.53 -17.15 -10.38
CA ALA A 46 10.61 -15.82 -11.00
C ALA A 46 9.22 -15.17 -11.19
N GLU A 47 8.20 -15.96 -11.54
CA GLU A 47 6.81 -15.51 -11.70
C GLU A 47 6.21 -15.06 -10.37
N GLU A 48 6.40 -15.84 -9.30
CA GLU A 48 5.95 -15.48 -7.96
C GLU A 48 6.63 -14.19 -7.48
N MET A 49 7.91 -14.00 -7.81
CA MET A 49 8.67 -12.81 -7.46
C MET A 49 8.16 -11.54 -8.15
N VAL A 50 7.73 -11.64 -9.41
CA VAL A 50 7.05 -10.54 -10.12
C VAL A 50 5.74 -10.19 -9.41
N LEU A 51 4.94 -11.20 -9.06
CA LEU A 51 3.71 -10.98 -8.30
C LEU A 51 3.98 -10.31 -6.95
N ARG A 52 4.96 -10.78 -6.17
CA ARG A 52 5.32 -10.18 -4.87
C ARG A 52 5.77 -8.74 -4.99
N ARG A 53 6.51 -8.41 -6.06
CA ARG A 53 6.90 -7.01 -6.35
C ARG A 53 5.67 -6.15 -6.61
N LYS A 54 4.73 -6.61 -7.43
CA LYS A 54 3.47 -5.89 -7.69
C LYS A 54 2.65 -5.71 -6.41
N GLU A 55 2.47 -6.76 -5.61
CA GLU A 55 1.79 -6.69 -4.31
C GLU A 55 2.41 -5.62 -3.40
N TYR A 56 3.75 -5.61 -3.30
CA TYR A 56 4.47 -4.65 -2.47
C TYR A 56 4.30 -3.20 -2.95
N ARG A 57 4.28 -2.96 -4.26
CA ARG A 57 4.02 -1.63 -4.81
C ARG A 57 2.59 -1.15 -4.53
N CYS A 58 1.60 -2.02 -4.68
CA CYS A 58 0.22 -1.70 -4.31
C CYS A 58 0.13 -1.35 -2.82
N PHE A 59 0.86 -2.10 -1.96
CA PHE A 59 0.94 -1.79 -0.53
C PHE A 59 1.54 -0.41 -0.28
N GLU A 60 2.67 -0.06 -0.90
CA GLU A 60 3.29 1.26 -0.74
C GLU A 60 2.38 2.38 -1.23
N ALA A 61 1.73 2.20 -2.39
CA ALA A 61 0.74 3.13 -2.90
C ALA A 61 -0.41 3.35 -1.91
N ALA A 62 -0.97 2.27 -1.33
CA ALA A 62 -2.02 2.36 -0.33
C ALA A 62 -1.59 3.10 0.94
N GLN A 63 -0.38 2.82 1.45
CA GLN A 63 0.14 3.50 2.65
C GLN A 63 0.41 4.98 2.41
N ASN A 64 0.97 5.34 1.25
CA ASN A 64 1.20 6.73 0.88
C ASN A 64 -0.12 7.48 0.70
N LEU A 65 -1.06 6.90 -0.07
CA LEU A 65 -2.39 7.46 -0.25
C LEU A 65 -3.10 7.71 1.08
N LYS A 66 -3.05 6.73 1.98
CA LYS A 66 -3.62 6.86 3.32
C LYS A 66 -3.03 8.02 4.11
N ARG A 67 -1.70 8.14 4.15
CA ARG A 67 -1.02 9.25 4.82
C ARG A 67 -1.46 10.59 4.23
N ASP A 68 -1.46 10.68 2.90
CA ASP A 68 -1.71 11.93 2.20
C ASP A 68 -3.18 12.37 2.36
N LEU A 69 -4.14 11.46 2.21
CA LEU A 69 -5.55 11.75 2.44
C LEU A 69 -5.87 12.08 3.90
N SER A 70 -5.25 11.39 4.86
CA SER A 70 -5.42 11.72 6.29
C SER A 70 -4.99 13.17 6.55
N SER A 71 -3.86 13.59 5.96
CA SER A 71 -3.38 14.97 6.10
C SER A 71 -4.24 15.99 5.35
N LEU A 72 -4.74 15.66 4.16
CA LEU A 72 -5.52 16.58 3.33
C LEU A 72 -6.94 16.80 3.87
N LEU A 73 -7.54 15.75 4.43
CA LEU A 73 -8.90 15.79 4.98
C LEU A 73 -8.95 16.14 6.47
N ASP A 74 -7.79 16.35 7.10
CA ASP A 74 -7.65 16.54 8.56
C ASP A 74 -8.32 15.42 9.36
N VAL A 75 -8.11 14.18 8.92
CA VAL A 75 -8.70 12.96 9.50
C VAL A 75 -7.61 12.18 10.23
N ALA A 76 -7.97 11.55 11.35
CA ALA A 76 -7.04 10.69 12.05
C ALA A 76 -6.60 9.51 11.15
N PRO A 77 -5.38 8.96 11.31
CA PRO A 77 -4.90 7.86 10.47
C PRO A 77 -5.71 6.56 10.57
N ASP A 78 -6.65 6.43 11.50
CA ASP A 78 -7.59 5.31 11.59
C ASP A 78 -8.96 5.62 10.96
N GLY A 79 -9.12 6.81 10.36
CA GLY A 79 -10.36 7.26 9.73
C GLY A 79 -11.30 7.97 10.70
N TRP A 80 -10.92 8.16 11.97
CA TRP A 80 -11.78 8.81 12.95
C TRP A 80 -11.85 10.33 12.73
N VAL A 81 -13.07 10.86 12.83
CA VAL A 81 -13.39 12.29 12.71
C VAL A 81 -14.40 12.65 13.81
N PRO A 82 -14.29 13.82 14.46
CA PRO A 82 -15.30 14.29 15.39
C PRO A 82 -16.65 14.53 14.68
N PRO A 83 -17.80 14.39 15.38
CA PRO A 83 -19.12 14.55 14.77
C PRO A 83 -19.31 15.87 14.02
N GLU A 84 -18.72 16.95 14.51
CA GLU A 84 -18.81 18.29 13.93
C GLU A 84 -18.13 18.39 12.56
N GLY A 85 -17.10 17.57 12.32
CA GLY A 85 -16.34 17.52 11.07
C GLY A 85 -16.76 16.40 10.11
N TRP A 86 -17.68 15.52 10.53
CA TRP A 86 -18.01 14.29 9.81
C TRP A 86 -18.50 14.55 8.37
N GLU A 87 -19.48 15.44 8.20
CA GLU A 87 -20.06 15.71 6.87
C GLU A 87 -19.03 16.35 5.92
N ALA A 88 -18.18 17.24 6.43
CA ALA A 88 -17.10 17.84 5.64
C ALA A 88 -16.05 16.79 5.22
N ALA A 89 -15.63 15.92 6.13
CA ALA A 89 -14.69 14.84 5.84
C ALA A 89 -15.27 13.82 4.84
N LYS A 90 -16.55 13.48 4.97
CA LYS A 90 -17.24 12.57 4.04
C LYS A 90 -17.32 13.16 2.62
N MET A 91 -17.68 14.44 2.51
CA MET A 91 -17.71 15.15 1.24
C MET A 91 -16.32 15.25 0.61
N GLY A 92 -15.32 15.67 1.39
CA GLY A 92 -13.93 15.74 0.93
C GLY A 92 -13.37 14.38 0.50
N ASN A 93 -13.67 13.31 1.23
CA ASN A 93 -13.28 11.94 0.83
C ASN A 93 -13.87 11.54 -0.53
N LYS A 94 -15.15 11.86 -0.77
CA LYS A 94 -15.81 11.61 -2.05
C LYS A 94 -15.16 12.42 -3.18
N GLU A 95 -14.95 13.72 -2.98
CA GLU A 95 -14.32 14.60 -3.98
C GLU A 95 -12.90 14.14 -4.32
N MET A 96 -12.10 13.75 -3.32
CA MET A 96 -10.75 13.21 -3.54
C MET A 96 -10.78 11.91 -4.32
N PHE A 97 -11.73 11.02 -4.04
CA PHE A 97 -11.88 9.77 -4.79
C PHE A 97 -12.23 10.03 -6.25
N GLU A 98 -13.19 10.91 -6.51
CA GLU A 98 -13.63 11.26 -7.86
C GLU A 98 -12.50 11.91 -8.66
N GLY A 99 -11.76 12.86 -8.07
CA GLY A 99 -10.61 13.50 -8.71
C GLY A 99 -9.47 12.53 -9.00
N MET A 100 -9.15 11.64 -8.05
CA MET A 100 -8.11 10.62 -8.26
C MET A 100 -8.54 9.59 -9.31
N LEU A 101 -9.82 9.20 -9.33
CA LEU A 101 -10.37 8.31 -10.34
C LEU A 101 -10.25 8.91 -11.74
N GLU A 102 -10.60 10.20 -11.89
CA GLU A 102 -10.43 10.92 -13.15
C GLU A 102 -8.95 10.94 -13.58
N ALA A 103 -8.03 11.23 -12.67
CA ALA A 103 -6.59 11.23 -12.97
C ALA A 103 -6.08 9.85 -13.42
N VAL A 104 -6.52 8.77 -12.75
CA VAL A 104 -6.16 7.38 -13.13
C VAL A 104 -6.71 7.03 -14.51
N LEU A 105 -7.98 7.35 -14.79
CA LEU A 105 -8.63 6.99 -16.06
C LEU A 105 -8.16 7.84 -17.25
N THR A 106 -7.69 9.06 -17.01
CA THR A 106 -7.20 9.97 -18.06
C THR A 106 -5.70 9.83 -18.34
N ASN A 107 -4.96 9.10 -17.50
CA ASN A 107 -3.55 8.83 -17.72
C ASN A 107 -3.35 7.85 -18.90
N LYS A 108 -2.88 8.38 -20.03
CA LYS A 108 -2.72 7.62 -21.29
C LYS A 108 -1.38 6.88 -21.40
N ASP A 109 -0.41 7.21 -20.55
CA ASP A 109 0.93 6.64 -20.57
C ASP A 109 1.44 6.42 -19.14
N PRO A 110 0.78 5.54 -18.36
CA PRO A 110 1.25 5.21 -17.04
C PRO A 110 2.58 4.45 -17.14
N ASP A 111 3.48 4.69 -16.18
CA ASP A 111 4.69 3.88 -16.02
C ASP A 111 4.30 2.38 -16.01
N ASP A 112 5.12 1.53 -16.64
CA ASP A 112 4.98 0.06 -16.69
C ASP A 112 4.80 -0.55 -15.29
N ASP A 113 5.27 0.21 -14.33
CA ASP A 113 5.42 -0.12 -12.94
C ASP A 113 4.32 0.54 -12.05
N GLU A 114 3.41 1.35 -12.62
CA GLU A 114 2.25 1.95 -11.95
C GLU A 114 1.22 0.88 -11.51
N PRO A 115 1.00 0.68 -10.19
CA PRO A 115 0.08 -0.33 -9.70
C PRO A 115 -1.40 0.01 -9.90
N ILE A 116 -1.77 1.29 -10.03
CA ILE A 116 -3.17 1.74 -10.05
C ILE A 116 -3.55 2.21 -11.46
N ARG A 117 -4.29 1.36 -12.19
CA ARG A 117 -4.63 1.60 -13.60
C ARG A 117 -6.11 1.56 -13.91
N SER A 118 -6.94 1.28 -12.92
CA SER A 118 -8.37 1.14 -13.08
C SER A 118 -9.10 1.62 -11.84
N GLU A 119 -10.41 1.86 -11.98
CA GLU A 119 -11.29 2.13 -10.83
C GLU A 119 -11.20 1.01 -9.80
N ARG A 120 -11.13 -0.25 -10.24
CA ARG A 120 -11.02 -1.40 -9.35
C ARG A 120 -9.74 -1.35 -8.53
N ASP A 121 -8.61 -1.04 -9.16
CA ASP A 121 -7.33 -0.95 -8.45
C ASP A 121 -7.34 0.19 -7.43
N LEU A 122 -7.89 1.35 -7.81
CA LEU A 122 -8.02 2.50 -6.92
C LEU A 122 -8.90 2.17 -5.72
N ARG A 123 -10.07 1.54 -5.93
CA ARG A 123 -10.96 1.10 -4.85
C ARG A 123 -10.30 0.10 -3.91
N ASN A 124 -9.44 -0.77 -4.42
CA ASN A 124 -8.75 -1.76 -3.58
C ASN A 124 -7.73 -1.13 -2.62
N ILE A 125 -7.16 0.02 -2.97
CA ILE A 125 -6.18 0.72 -2.13
C ILE A 125 -6.77 1.90 -1.36
N TRP A 126 -8.03 2.26 -1.63
CA TRP A 126 -8.65 3.43 -1.02
C TRP A 126 -8.81 3.21 0.50
N PRO A 127 -8.33 4.13 1.35
CA PRO A 127 -8.16 3.87 2.78
C PRO A 127 -9.42 4.08 3.63
N PHE A 128 -10.45 4.73 3.08
CA PHE A 128 -11.65 5.13 3.80
C PHE A 128 -12.90 4.60 3.11
N ASP A 129 -13.99 4.42 3.87
CA ASP A 129 -15.24 3.96 3.27
C ASP A 129 -15.78 4.99 2.28
N LEU A 130 -16.12 4.53 1.09
CA LEU A 130 -16.78 5.35 0.08
C LEU A 130 -18.29 5.27 0.31
N PRO A 131 -19.03 6.39 0.25
CA PRO A 131 -20.49 6.36 0.38
C PRO A 131 -21.10 5.47 -0.70
N GLU A 132 -22.08 4.66 -0.32
CA GLU A 132 -22.88 3.87 -1.27
C GLU A 132 -23.54 4.82 -2.29
N LYS A 133 -23.60 4.37 -3.55
CA LYS A 133 -24.22 5.11 -4.66
C LYS A 133 -25.74 5.18 -4.52
#